data_AF-A0A8I2YH94-F1
#
_entry.id   AF-A0A8I2YH94-F1
#
_cell.length_a   1.000
_cell.length_b   1.000
_cell.length_c   1.000
_cell.angle_alpha   90.00
_cell.angle_beta   90.00
_cell.angle_gamma   90.00
#
_symmetry.space_group_name_H-M   'P 1'
#
loop_
_entity.id
_entity.type
_entity.pdbx_description
1 polymer ?
#
loop_
_entity_poly.entity_id
_entity_poly.type
_entity_poly.pdbx_seq_one_letter_code
_entity_poly.pdbx_strand_id
1 'polypeptide(L)'
;KEFAPEYSTDDLSPHRFLHSIRNIVIKWGWLHVRLQWGANIKIWWEAGEGIYNSTNLLHYDLTQWLWPKFIQDELDHLWDWLNNHPSHFHIAKVLPSGVSPNVAIALAPEYGGTNWLIPVDVAVIRRLKAAIGGEELLRFVDVEFAQHAEAVFATLDIQTITLNNIWQTFTQMVPLLNE
;
A
#
# COMPACT_ATOMS: atom_id res chain seq x y z
N LYS A 1 -11.82 9.64 -24.83
CA LYS A 1 -13.23 9.80 -24.39
C LYS A 1 -13.18 10.26 -22.95
N GLU A 2 -13.75 11.42 -22.67
CA GLU A 2 -13.79 11.99 -21.32
C GLU A 2 -14.86 11.25 -20.49
N PHE A 3 -14.56 11.02 -19.21
CA PHE A 3 -15.45 10.27 -18.30
C PHE A 3 -16.53 11.13 -17.66
N ALA A 4 -16.33 12.45 -17.62
CA ALA A 4 -17.28 13.41 -17.10
C ALA A 4 -17.21 14.70 -17.93
N PRO A 5 -17.73 14.68 -19.17
CA PRO A 5 -17.67 15.80 -20.12
C PRO A 5 -18.45 17.05 -19.63
N GLU A 6 -19.31 16.90 -18.63
CA GLU A 6 -20.04 17.99 -17.98
C GLU A 6 -19.14 18.91 -17.14
N TYR A 7 -17.92 18.48 -16.80
CA TYR A 7 -16.96 19.27 -16.04
C TYR A 7 -15.88 19.84 -16.96
N SER A 8 -15.73 21.17 -16.95
CA SER A 8 -14.63 21.83 -17.65
C SER A 8 -13.30 21.54 -16.95
N THR A 9 -12.28 21.17 -17.72
CA THR A 9 -10.90 21.02 -17.21
C THR A 9 -10.29 22.35 -16.77
N ASP A 10 -10.82 23.48 -17.25
CA ASP A 10 -10.38 24.81 -16.83
C ASP A 10 -10.87 25.16 -15.42
N ASP A 11 -12.09 24.69 -15.07
CA ASP A 11 -12.68 24.90 -13.75
C ASP A 11 -12.22 23.83 -12.72
N LEU A 12 -12.02 22.60 -13.18
CA LEU A 12 -11.61 21.45 -12.38
C LEU A 12 -10.37 20.78 -12.99
N SER A 13 -9.20 21.38 -12.74
CA SER A 13 -7.92 20.80 -13.15
C SER A 13 -7.75 19.37 -12.59
N PRO A 14 -7.23 18.43 -13.39
CA PRO A 14 -7.01 17.04 -12.96
C PRO A 14 -5.96 16.91 -11.85
N HIS A 15 -5.14 17.93 -11.64
CA HIS A 15 -4.20 18.00 -10.52
C HIS A 15 -4.24 19.38 -9.88
N ARG A 16 -4.16 19.42 -8.54
CA ARG A 16 -4.09 20.65 -7.78
C ARG A 16 -3.06 20.51 -6.67
N PHE A 17 -2.04 21.37 -6.70
CA PHE A 17 -1.12 21.46 -5.58
C PHE A 17 -1.84 22.07 -4.37
N LEU A 18 -1.88 21.33 -3.27
CA LEU A 18 -2.44 21.79 -2.00
C LEU A 18 -1.32 22.37 -1.14
N HIS A 19 -1.54 23.57 -0.59
CA HIS A 19 -0.66 24.08 0.46
C HIS A 19 -0.61 23.12 1.65
N SER A 20 0.55 22.97 2.27
CA SER A 20 0.80 22.03 3.38
C SER A 20 -0.23 22.16 4.52
N ILE A 21 -0.72 23.37 4.81
CA ILE A 21 -1.74 23.62 5.84
C ILE A 21 -3.15 23.11 5.47
N ARG A 22 -3.45 22.93 4.18
CA ARG A 22 -4.73 22.40 3.68
C ARG A 22 -4.66 20.89 3.42
N ASN A 23 -3.49 20.28 3.59
CA ASN A 23 -3.26 18.86 3.33
C ASN A 23 -3.51 17.97 4.57
N ILE A 24 -4.37 18.40 5.49
CA ILE A 24 -4.53 17.78 6.81
C ILE A 24 -5.05 16.34 6.69
N VAL A 25 -6.03 16.10 5.82
CA VAL A 25 -6.65 14.77 5.66
C VAL A 25 -5.64 13.74 5.14
N ILE A 26 -4.86 14.08 4.12
CA ILE A 26 -3.80 13.17 3.60
C ILE A 26 -2.75 12.92 4.68
N LYS A 27 -2.34 13.97 5.42
CA LYS A 27 -1.41 13.81 6.55
C LYS A 27 -1.96 12.89 7.63
N TRP A 28 -3.25 12.93 7.91
CA TRP A 28 -3.90 12.05 8.88
C TRP A 28 -3.92 10.60 8.41
N GLY A 29 -4.08 10.34 7.11
CA GLY A 29 -3.92 8.99 6.55
C GLY A 29 -2.51 8.43 6.83
N TRP A 30 -1.47 9.18 6.47
CA TRP A 30 -0.08 8.80 6.71
C TRP A 30 0.33 8.79 8.19
N LEU A 31 -0.39 9.53 9.04
CA LEU A 31 -0.14 9.54 10.47
C LEU A 31 -0.36 8.14 11.07
N HIS A 32 -1.38 7.40 10.62
CA HIS A 32 -1.65 6.05 11.10
C HIS A 32 -0.52 5.09 10.72
N VAL A 33 -0.04 5.15 9.47
CA VAL A 33 1.16 4.40 9.02
C VAL A 33 2.36 4.68 9.94
N ARG A 34 2.62 5.97 10.19
CA ARG A 34 3.74 6.40 11.03
C ARG A 34 3.59 5.92 12.49
N LEU A 35 2.41 6.07 13.07
CA LEU A 35 2.18 5.76 14.49
C LEU A 35 2.10 4.26 14.77
N GLN A 36 1.56 3.45 13.86
CA GLN A 36 1.38 2.03 14.10
C GLN A 36 2.67 1.23 13.91
N TRP A 37 3.41 1.46 12.83
CA TRP A 37 4.64 0.69 12.57
C TRP A 37 5.81 1.52 12.06
N GLY A 38 5.57 2.64 11.36
CA GLY A 38 6.63 3.44 10.73
C GLY A 38 7.62 4.07 11.71
N ALA A 39 7.23 4.41 12.93
CA ALA A 39 8.13 4.95 13.95
C ALA A 39 9.13 3.91 14.47
N ASN A 40 8.73 2.64 14.50
CA ASN A 40 9.53 1.55 15.05
C ASN A 40 10.32 0.80 13.98
N ILE A 41 10.03 1.01 12.69
CA ILE A 41 10.68 0.28 11.60
C ILE A 41 12.20 0.42 11.62
N LYS A 42 12.71 1.57 12.05
CA LYS A 42 14.15 1.82 12.18
C LYS A 42 14.79 0.87 13.20
N ILE A 43 14.14 0.64 14.35
CA ILE A 43 14.63 -0.27 15.39
C ILE A 43 14.74 -1.69 14.84
N TRP A 44 13.72 -2.12 14.10
CA TRP A 44 13.70 -3.45 13.48
C TRP A 44 14.72 -3.58 12.36
N TRP A 45 14.91 -2.53 11.55
CA TRP A 45 15.96 -2.49 10.56
C TRP A 45 17.36 -2.61 11.20
N GLU A 46 17.61 -1.83 12.25
CA GLU A 46 18.88 -1.84 12.98
C GLU A 46 19.15 -3.18 13.68
N ALA A 47 18.13 -3.95 14.04
CA ALA A 47 18.29 -5.32 14.54
C ALA A 47 18.94 -6.28 13.52
N GLY A 48 18.99 -5.91 12.24
CA GLY A 48 19.71 -6.63 11.18
C GLY A 48 21.20 -6.33 11.12
N GLU A 49 21.73 -5.49 12.00
CA GLU A 49 23.16 -5.19 12.06
C GLU A 49 23.96 -6.48 12.31
N GLY A 50 24.95 -6.74 11.45
CA GLY A 50 25.73 -7.99 11.46
C GLY A 50 25.13 -9.16 10.69
N ILE A 51 23.85 -9.07 10.27
CA ILE A 51 23.19 -10.05 9.38
C ILE A 51 23.24 -9.57 7.93
N TYR A 52 22.86 -8.31 7.72
CA TYR A 52 22.87 -7.68 6.40
C TYR A 52 24.27 -7.16 6.04
N ASN A 53 24.69 -7.42 4.79
CA ASN A 53 25.92 -6.89 4.22
C ASN A 53 25.59 -6.14 2.93
N SER A 54 25.69 -4.81 2.96
CA SER A 54 25.40 -3.92 1.82
C SER A 54 26.33 -4.09 0.64
N THR A 55 27.50 -4.73 0.82
CA THR A 55 28.44 -5.00 -0.27
C THR A 55 28.11 -6.29 -1.03
N ASN A 56 27.25 -7.14 -0.48
CA ASN A 56 26.81 -8.35 -1.16
C ASN A 56 25.53 -8.07 -1.96
N LEU A 57 25.60 -8.27 -3.28
CA LEU A 57 24.48 -8.01 -4.19
C LEU A 57 23.26 -8.88 -3.84
N LEU A 58 23.46 -10.16 -3.49
CA LEU A 58 22.36 -11.04 -3.08
C LEU A 58 21.66 -10.51 -1.83
N HIS A 59 22.42 -10.03 -0.86
CA HIS A 59 21.83 -9.46 0.35
C HIS A 59 21.04 -8.20 0.01
N TYR A 60 21.58 -7.34 -0.85
CA TYR A 60 20.90 -6.14 -1.31
C TYR A 60 19.57 -6.48 -2.00
N ASP A 61 19.60 -7.34 -3.02
CA ASP A 61 18.43 -7.72 -3.81
C ASP A 61 17.37 -8.42 -2.96
N LEU A 62 17.78 -9.36 -2.10
CA LEU A 62 16.84 -10.02 -1.18
C LEU A 62 16.17 -9.00 -0.24
N THR A 63 16.92 -8.00 0.23
CA THR A 63 16.37 -6.95 1.10
C THR A 63 15.41 -6.03 0.34
N GLN A 64 15.73 -5.69 -0.92
CA GLN A 64 14.84 -4.95 -1.82
C GLN A 64 13.59 -5.75 -2.24
N TRP A 65 13.61 -7.07 -2.11
CA TRP A 65 12.41 -7.89 -2.34
C TRP A 65 11.57 -8.04 -1.06
N LEU A 66 12.22 -8.37 0.07
CA LEU A 66 11.55 -8.75 1.31
C LEU A 66 10.87 -7.57 2.02
N TRP A 67 11.55 -6.42 2.10
CA TRP A 67 11.03 -5.25 2.82
C TRP A 67 9.85 -4.58 2.10
N PRO A 68 9.89 -4.36 0.77
CA PRO A 68 8.73 -3.86 0.06
C PRO A 68 7.53 -4.81 0.12
N LYS A 69 7.75 -6.13 0.09
CA LYS A 69 6.67 -7.12 0.28
C LYS A 69 6.00 -6.96 1.65
N PHE A 70 6.79 -6.91 2.72
CA PHE A 70 6.29 -6.62 4.07
C PHE A 70 5.54 -5.27 4.15
N ILE A 71 6.11 -4.21 3.60
CA ILE A 71 5.49 -2.87 3.63
C ILE A 71 4.17 -2.88 2.86
N GLN A 72 4.09 -3.56 1.72
CA GLN A 72 2.88 -3.66 0.93
C GLN A 72 1.78 -4.40 1.71
N ASP A 73 2.10 -5.52 2.36
CA ASP A 73 1.15 -6.28 3.18
C ASP A 73 0.58 -5.42 4.34
N GLU A 74 1.44 -4.63 5.02
CA GLU A 74 1.00 -3.71 6.07
C GLU A 74 0.14 -2.55 5.55
N LEU A 75 0.47 -2.04 4.35
CA LEU A 75 -0.34 -1.00 3.70
C LEU A 75 -1.71 -1.53 3.28
N ASP A 76 -1.77 -2.75 2.76
CA ASP A 76 -3.01 -3.40 2.35
C ASP A 76 -3.89 -3.72 3.56
N HIS A 77 -3.30 -4.21 4.65
CA HIS A 77 -4.00 -4.41 5.91
C HIS A 77 -4.55 -3.10 6.48
N LEU A 78 -3.75 -2.02 6.50
CA LEU A 78 -4.21 -0.71 6.97
C LEU A 78 -5.33 -0.15 6.08
N TRP A 79 -5.20 -0.29 4.77
CA TRP A 79 -6.22 0.13 3.81
C TRP A 79 -7.53 -0.62 4.05
N ASP A 80 -7.47 -1.94 4.23
CA ASP A 80 -8.64 -2.75 4.53
C ASP A 80 -9.30 -2.32 5.85
N TRP A 81 -8.50 -2.19 6.90
CA TRP A 81 -8.96 -1.75 8.22
C TRP A 81 -9.62 -0.37 8.16
N LEU A 82 -8.99 0.63 7.54
CA LEU A 82 -9.54 1.98 7.44
C LEU A 82 -10.89 2.02 6.70
N ASN A 83 -11.06 1.19 5.67
CA ASN A 83 -12.25 1.21 4.85
C ASN A 83 -13.37 0.29 5.37
N ASN A 84 -13.03 -0.73 6.14
CA ASN A 84 -13.97 -1.74 6.65
C ASN A 84 -14.25 -1.64 8.15
N HIS A 85 -13.45 -0.90 8.92
CA HIS A 85 -13.71 -0.72 10.35
C HIS A 85 -14.95 0.18 10.57
N PRO A 86 -15.99 -0.30 11.26
CA PRO A 86 -17.17 0.52 11.56
C PRO A 86 -16.81 1.62 12.56
N SER A 87 -17.11 2.87 12.21
CA SER A 87 -16.92 3.97 13.14
C SER A 87 -17.87 3.84 14.35
N HIS A 88 -17.47 4.33 15.52
CA HIS A 88 -18.36 4.39 16.68
C HIS A 88 -19.63 5.19 16.35
N PHE A 89 -20.80 4.66 16.73
CA PHE A 89 -22.08 5.33 16.49
C PHE A 89 -22.20 6.63 17.28
N HIS A 90 -22.65 7.71 16.62
CA HIS A 90 -22.81 9.00 17.27
C HIS A 90 -24.02 9.75 16.71
N ILE A 91 -25.07 9.86 17.53
CA ILE A 91 -26.38 10.38 17.11
C ILE A 91 -26.36 11.82 16.60
N ALA A 92 -25.48 12.68 17.12
CA ALA A 92 -25.40 14.07 16.71
C ALA A 92 -24.50 14.29 15.47
N LYS A 93 -23.93 13.23 14.89
CA LYS A 93 -23.06 13.36 13.71
C LYS A 93 -23.91 13.46 12.45
N VAL A 94 -23.65 14.47 11.63
CA VAL A 94 -24.32 14.66 10.33
C VAL A 94 -23.92 13.59 9.32
N LEU A 95 -22.67 13.13 9.39
CA LEU A 95 -22.16 12.06 8.53
C LEU A 95 -22.50 10.68 9.11
N PRO A 96 -22.55 9.62 8.26
CA PRO A 96 -22.75 8.26 8.72
C PRO A 96 -21.80 7.88 9.86
N SER A 97 -22.36 7.21 10.87
CA SER A 97 -21.65 6.68 12.04
C SER A 97 -22.21 5.30 12.39
N GLY A 98 -21.45 4.48 13.10
CA GLY A 98 -21.86 3.09 13.39
C GLY A 98 -21.69 2.13 12.20
N VAL A 99 -21.12 2.61 11.10
CA VAL A 99 -20.96 1.87 9.84
C VAL A 99 -19.55 2.09 9.29
N SER A 100 -19.06 1.12 8.51
CA SER A 100 -17.78 1.23 7.82
C SER A 100 -17.89 2.14 6.58
N PRO A 101 -16.80 2.84 6.20
CA PRO A 101 -16.79 3.66 4.99
C PRO A 101 -17.25 2.93 3.72
N ASN A 102 -16.76 1.71 3.49
CA ASN A 102 -17.13 0.92 2.31
C ASN A 102 -18.64 0.64 2.24
N VAL A 103 -19.26 0.28 3.37
CA VAL A 103 -20.71 0.03 3.42
C VAL A 103 -21.48 1.33 3.22
N ALA A 104 -21.07 2.41 3.88
CA ALA A 104 -21.74 3.71 3.74
C ALA A 104 -21.66 4.27 2.31
N ILE A 105 -20.55 4.05 1.60
CA ILE A 105 -20.37 4.48 0.21
C ILE A 105 -21.20 3.58 -0.73
N ALA A 106 -21.15 2.26 -0.55
CA ALA A 106 -21.89 1.32 -1.38
C ALA A 106 -23.41 1.46 -1.24
N LEU A 107 -23.89 1.72 -0.02
CA LEU A 107 -25.30 1.90 0.32
C LEU A 107 -25.62 3.37 0.62
N ALA A 108 -25.01 4.30 -0.11
CA ALA A 108 -25.16 5.73 0.15
C ALA A 108 -26.62 6.19 0.38
N PRO A 109 -27.63 5.74 -0.42
CA PRO A 109 -29.03 6.12 -0.19
C PRO A 109 -29.59 5.69 1.17
N GLU A 110 -29.18 4.53 1.69
CA GLU A 110 -29.64 4.01 2.99
C GLU A 110 -29.10 4.84 4.17
N TYR A 111 -27.97 5.51 3.96
CA TYR A 111 -27.32 6.38 4.93
C TYR A 111 -27.54 7.88 4.62
N GLY A 112 -28.57 8.22 3.83
CA GLY A 112 -28.95 9.60 3.53
C GLY A 112 -28.00 10.34 2.57
N GLY A 113 -27.11 9.62 1.90
CA GLY A 113 -26.20 10.13 0.89
C GLY A 113 -26.66 9.87 -0.54
N THR A 114 -25.97 10.48 -1.50
CA THR A 114 -26.16 10.27 -2.94
C THR A 114 -24.87 9.74 -3.54
N ASN A 115 -24.97 8.73 -4.41
CA ASN A 115 -23.82 8.21 -5.13
C ASN A 115 -23.41 9.17 -6.26
N TRP A 116 -22.28 9.86 -6.09
CA TRP A 116 -21.68 10.77 -7.08
C TRP A 116 -20.43 10.18 -7.74
N LEU A 117 -20.22 8.86 -7.67
CA LEU A 117 -19.07 8.23 -8.31
C LEU A 117 -19.21 8.27 -9.84
N ILE A 118 -18.12 8.69 -10.50
CA ILE A 118 -18.02 8.68 -11.96
C ILE A 118 -17.50 7.30 -12.40
N PRO A 119 -18.24 6.55 -13.24
CA PRO A 119 -17.77 5.27 -13.73
C PRO A 119 -16.59 5.48 -14.70
N VAL A 120 -15.45 4.88 -14.37
CA VAL A 120 -14.23 4.96 -15.18
C VAL A 120 -13.97 3.62 -15.86
N ASP A 121 -13.64 3.65 -17.15
CA ASP A 121 -13.21 2.47 -17.90
C ASP A 121 -11.78 2.09 -17.49
N VAL A 122 -11.66 0.98 -16.77
CA VAL A 122 -10.39 0.44 -16.26
C VAL A 122 -9.43 0.08 -17.41
N ALA A 123 -9.93 -0.18 -18.61
CA ALA A 123 -9.07 -0.42 -19.78
C ALA A 123 -8.28 0.84 -20.19
N VAL A 124 -8.83 2.04 -19.97
CA VAL A 124 -8.08 3.30 -20.15
C VAL A 124 -6.97 3.40 -19.11
N ILE A 125 -7.27 3.10 -17.84
CA ILE A 125 -6.27 3.11 -16.76
C ILE A 125 -5.13 2.14 -17.07
N ARG A 126 -5.42 0.90 -17.48
CA ARG A 126 -4.38 -0.08 -17.86
C ARG A 126 -3.50 0.41 -19.00
N ARG A 127 -4.09 1.04 -20.03
CA ARG A 127 -3.34 1.63 -21.15
C ARG A 127 -2.42 2.78 -20.68
N LEU A 128 -2.91 3.64 -19.79
CA LEU A 128 -2.10 4.72 -19.23
C LEU A 128 -0.96 4.18 -18.36
N LYS A 129 -1.21 3.17 -17.52
CA LYS A 129 -0.15 2.49 -16.76
C LYS A 129 0.92 1.94 -17.71
N ALA A 130 0.52 1.23 -18.76
CA ALA A 130 1.44 0.67 -19.74
C ALA A 130 2.25 1.76 -20.47
N ALA A 131 1.62 2.89 -20.83
CA ALA A 131 2.29 3.99 -21.52
C ALA A 131 3.35 4.70 -20.68
N ILE A 132 3.21 4.72 -19.35
CA ILE A 132 4.18 5.34 -18.43
C ILE A 132 5.38 4.43 -18.18
N GLY A 133 5.25 3.12 -18.38
CA GLY A 133 6.29 2.12 -18.12
C GLY A 133 5.77 0.82 -17.51
N GLY A 134 4.48 0.73 -17.22
CA GLY A 134 3.83 -0.49 -16.74
C GLY A 134 4.23 -0.89 -15.32
N GLU A 135 4.17 -2.19 -15.05
CA GLU A 135 4.51 -2.75 -13.73
C GLU A 135 6.02 -2.77 -13.47
N GLU A 136 6.87 -2.62 -14.51
CA GLU A 136 8.33 -2.57 -14.35
C GLU A 136 8.77 -1.42 -13.43
N LEU A 137 8.07 -0.29 -13.48
CA LEU A 137 8.37 0.88 -12.64
C LEU A 137 8.12 0.65 -11.15
N LEU A 138 7.34 -0.38 -10.81
CA LEU A 138 6.99 -0.71 -9.43
C LEU A 138 7.85 -1.86 -8.88
N ARG A 139 8.74 -2.44 -9.70
CA ARG A 139 9.63 -3.52 -9.29
C ARG A 139 10.85 -2.96 -8.58
N PHE A 140 11.14 -3.54 -7.42
CA PHE A 140 12.33 -3.21 -6.62
C PHE A 140 13.53 -4.10 -6.98
N VAL A 141 13.28 -5.22 -7.64
CA VAL A 141 14.27 -6.21 -8.07
C VAL A 141 13.93 -6.74 -9.45
N ASP A 142 14.89 -7.39 -10.09
CA ASP A 142 14.66 -8.06 -11.37
C ASP A 142 13.62 -9.19 -11.27
N VAL A 143 12.97 -9.50 -12.39
CA VAL A 143 11.90 -10.50 -12.48
C VAL A 143 12.40 -11.89 -12.17
N GLU A 144 13.57 -12.25 -12.70
CA GLU A 144 14.13 -13.59 -12.51
C GLU A 144 14.48 -13.78 -11.03
N PHE A 145 15.07 -12.76 -10.42
CA PHE A 145 15.35 -12.76 -8.99
C PHE A 145 14.07 -12.85 -8.16
N ALA A 146 13.04 -12.06 -8.46
CA ALA A 146 11.78 -12.08 -7.74
C ALA A 146 11.10 -13.45 -7.79
N GLN A 147 11.13 -14.11 -8.95
CA GLN A 147 10.55 -15.45 -9.12
C GLN A 147 11.33 -16.49 -8.34
N HIS A 148 12.66 -16.42 -8.36
CA HIS A 148 13.52 -17.32 -7.61
C HIS A 148 13.34 -17.12 -6.08
N ALA A 149 13.30 -15.87 -5.63
CA ALA A 149 13.01 -15.52 -4.24
C ALA A 149 11.63 -16.00 -3.79
N GLU A 150 10.59 -15.85 -4.61
CA GLU A 150 9.25 -16.37 -4.30
C GLU A 150 9.23 -17.90 -4.19
N ALA A 151 9.92 -18.59 -5.10
CA ALA A 151 10.03 -20.05 -5.06
C ALA A 151 10.74 -20.53 -3.79
N VAL A 152 11.85 -19.91 -3.41
CA VAL A 152 12.56 -20.21 -2.17
C VAL A 152 11.69 -19.90 -0.96
N PHE A 153 11.03 -18.73 -0.93
CA PHE A 153 10.15 -18.34 0.17
C PHE A 153 9.01 -19.33 0.38
N ALA A 154 8.41 -19.84 -0.70
CA ALA A 154 7.37 -20.84 -0.64
C ALA A 154 7.82 -22.17 0.00
N THR A 155 9.12 -22.49 -0.01
CA THR A 155 9.66 -23.70 0.67
C THR A 155 9.75 -23.56 2.18
N LEU A 156 9.77 -22.32 2.71
CA LEU A 156 9.97 -22.05 4.14
C LEU A 156 8.69 -22.20 4.99
N ASP A 157 7.54 -22.46 4.37
CA ASP A 157 6.21 -22.56 5.03
C ASP A 157 5.87 -21.33 5.90
N ILE A 158 6.36 -20.15 5.51
CA ILE A 158 6.09 -18.87 6.18
C ILE A 158 4.87 -18.23 5.53
N GLN A 159 3.78 -18.07 6.30
CA GLN A 159 2.53 -17.50 5.79
C GLN A 159 2.59 -15.99 5.55
N THR A 160 3.29 -15.24 6.42
CA THR A 160 3.33 -13.77 6.35
C THR A 160 4.64 -13.24 6.89
N ILE A 161 5.19 -12.24 6.22
CA ILE A 161 6.37 -11.51 6.68
C ILE A 161 5.92 -10.47 7.70
N THR A 162 6.59 -10.42 8.84
CA THR A 162 6.32 -9.48 9.93
C THR A 162 7.63 -8.89 10.43
N LEU A 163 7.57 -7.77 11.15
CA LEU A 163 8.76 -7.17 11.77
C LEU A 163 9.54 -8.16 12.65
N ASN A 164 8.84 -9.11 13.30
CA ASN A 164 9.47 -10.08 14.20
C ASN A 164 10.24 -11.18 13.46
N ASN A 165 9.83 -11.53 12.24
CA ASN A 165 10.39 -12.66 11.50
C ASN A 165 11.22 -12.25 10.27
N ILE A 166 11.19 -10.98 9.84
CA ILE A 166 11.79 -10.54 8.58
C ILE A 166 13.28 -10.89 8.46
N TRP A 167 14.08 -10.68 9.51
CA TRP A 167 15.50 -11.05 9.50
C TRP A 167 15.74 -12.55 9.64
N GLN A 168 14.84 -13.28 10.30
CA GLN A 168 14.89 -14.73 10.36
C GLN A 168 14.63 -15.32 8.96
N THR A 169 13.58 -14.86 8.28
CA THR A 169 13.26 -15.20 6.89
C THR A 169 14.44 -14.89 5.98
N PHE A 170 15.02 -13.69 6.09
CA PHE A 170 16.21 -13.30 5.34
C PHE A 170 17.35 -14.32 5.51
N THR A 171 17.69 -14.64 6.76
CA THR A 171 18.79 -15.57 7.08
C THR A 171 18.54 -16.99 6.55
N GLN A 172 17.28 -17.43 6.52
CA GLN A 172 16.90 -18.73 5.96
C GLN A 172 16.92 -18.75 4.42
N MET A 173 16.58 -17.64 3.77
CA MET A 173 16.55 -17.55 2.30
C MET A 173 17.95 -17.40 1.68
N VAL A 174 18.87 -16.67 2.32
CA VAL A 174 20.24 -16.45 1.80
C VAL A 174 20.97 -17.73 1.36
N PRO A 175 21.03 -18.82 2.16
CA PRO A 175 21.71 -20.03 1.71
C PRO A 175 21.02 -20.70 0.52
N LEU A 176 19.68 -20.69 0.49
CA LEU A 176 18.87 -21.33 -0.56
C LEU A 176 18.91 -20.58 -1.90
N LEU A 177 19.22 -19.28 -1.88
CA LEU A 177 19.38 -18.45 -3.09
C LEU A 177 20.81 -18.48 -3.66
N ASN A 178 21.76 -19.06 -2.92
CA ASN A 178 23.13 -19.26 -3.38
C ASN A 178 23.34 -20.63 -4.06
N GLU A 179 22.35 -21.52 -4.00
CA GLU A 179 22.35 -22.85 -4.63
C GLU A 179 21.81 -22.79 -6.06
#